data_AF-A0A964A7R3-F1
#
_entry.id   AF-A0A964A7R3-F1
#
_cell.length_a   1.000
_cell.length_b   1.000
_cell.length_c   1.000
_cell.angle_alpha   90.00
_cell.angle_beta   90.00
_cell.angle_gamma   90.00
#
_symmetry.space_group_name_H-M   'P 1'
#
loop_
_entity.id
_entity.type
_entity.pdbx_description
1 polymer ?
#
loop_
_entity_poly.entity_id
_entity_poly.type
_entity_poly.pdbx_seq_one_letter_code
_entity_poly.pdbx_strand_id
1 'polypeptide(L)'
;MTMIEVMVAVAILAVMGFLTYGSLVITIRSQQRADVLQERYHAARVFLGRFKREVSMAFLSLHQAEDKRTETLFDGARDRLTFNTSAYEPIRRDAHESDELEVEYRLDRDEEGQPAVVRRVKLHIDERGGKGGREEVVLQGVKELEFEYYNEEGQDWESEWEVTIDDAVEKREMLKTIKLARDAAEALRTDDTGGIGQRIGNQVAAEAYDKVAEKSEQDVMERITLPSRIRVKLVLEDETGREYPLETQVELRVTDPLWY
;
A
#
# COMPACT_ATOMS: atom_id res chain seq x y z
N MET A 1 12.10 -66.88 -40.61
CA MET A 1 12.23 -65.93 -39.50
C MET A 1 13.50 -66.30 -38.75
N THR A 2 14.44 -65.38 -38.58
CA THR A 2 15.78 -65.70 -38.04
C THR A 2 15.91 -65.26 -36.57
N MET A 3 16.73 -65.93 -35.75
CA MET A 3 16.94 -65.55 -34.34
C MET A 3 17.45 -64.11 -34.19
N ILE A 4 18.26 -63.63 -35.14
CA ILE A 4 18.76 -62.25 -35.19
C ILE A 4 17.61 -61.24 -35.35
N GLU A 5 16.62 -61.55 -36.17
CA GLU A 5 15.45 -60.69 -36.42
C GLU A 5 14.63 -60.44 -35.14
N VAL A 6 14.43 -61.49 -34.34
CA VAL A 6 13.76 -61.39 -33.03
C VAL A 6 14.59 -60.58 -32.04
N MET A 7 15.91 -60.80 -32.00
CA MET A 7 16.81 -60.06 -31.11
C MET A 7 16.82 -58.55 -31.43
N VAL A 8 16.85 -58.19 -32.71
CA VAL A 8 16.81 -56.79 -33.15
C VAL A 8 15.46 -56.16 -32.80
N ALA A 9 14.34 -56.86 -33.01
CA ALA A 9 13.01 -56.36 -32.64
C ALA A 9 12.90 -56.08 -31.13
N VAL A 10 13.40 -56.98 -30.28
CA VAL A 10 13.40 -56.80 -28.82
C VAL A 10 14.32 -55.66 -28.39
N ALA A 11 15.49 -55.50 -29.02
CA ALA A 11 16.40 -54.40 -28.74
C ALA A 11 15.77 -53.04 -29.07
N ILE A 12 15.12 -52.91 -30.23
CA ILE A 12 14.42 -51.69 -30.63
C ILE A 12 13.26 -51.41 -29.67
N LEU A 13 12.47 -52.44 -29.32
CA LEU A 13 11.36 -52.30 -28.37
C LEU A 13 11.84 -51.82 -26.99
N ALA A 14 12.96 -52.38 -26.49
CA ALA A 14 13.54 -51.96 -25.22
C ALA A 14 14.01 -50.50 -25.25
N VAL A 15 14.67 -50.07 -26.33
CA VAL A 15 15.08 -48.66 -26.52
C VAL A 15 13.86 -47.74 -26.59
N MET A 16 12.84 -48.11 -27.37
CA MET A 16 11.59 -47.35 -27.46
C MET A 16 10.89 -47.25 -26.10
N GLY A 17 10.81 -48.36 -25.35
CA GLY A 17 10.25 -48.41 -24.00
C GLY A 17 11.01 -47.50 -23.03
N PHE A 18 12.34 -47.48 -23.10
CA PHE A 18 13.17 -46.61 -22.27
C PHE A 18 12.97 -45.13 -22.61
N LEU A 19 12.94 -44.77 -23.89
CA LEU A 19 12.72 -43.40 -24.34
C LEU A 19 11.33 -42.88 -23.98
N THR A 20 10.29 -43.70 -24.16
CA THR A 20 8.92 -43.36 -23.80
C THR A 20 8.75 -43.20 -22.30
N TYR A 21 9.32 -44.10 -21.50
CA TYR A 21 9.32 -43.97 -20.04
C TYR A 21 10.08 -42.71 -19.58
N GLY A 22 11.26 -42.46 -20.14
CA GLY A 22 12.04 -41.25 -19.84
C GLY A 22 11.27 -39.96 -20.16
N SER A 23 10.58 -39.91 -21.31
CA SER A 23 9.72 -38.80 -21.69
C SER A 23 8.58 -38.57 -20.69
N LEU A 24 7.92 -39.64 -20.24
CA LEU A 24 6.84 -39.55 -19.26
C LEU A 24 7.33 -39.00 -17.91
N VAL A 25 8.48 -39.46 -17.42
CA VAL A 25 9.09 -38.96 -16.17
C VAL A 25 9.46 -37.49 -16.28
N ILE A 26 10.04 -37.07 -17.41
CA ILE A 26 10.37 -35.66 -17.66
C ILE A 26 9.10 -34.80 -17.67
N THR A 27 8.05 -35.28 -18.34
CA THR A 27 6.76 -34.58 -18.44
C THR A 27 6.13 -34.37 -17.06
N ILE A 28 6.06 -35.43 -16.23
CA ILE A 28 5.50 -35.34 -14.88
C ILE A 28 6.28 -34.32 -14.03
N ARG A 29 7.62 -34.38 -14.04
CA ARG A 29 8.45 -33.43 -13.28
C ARG A 29 8.30 -32.00 -13.78
N SER A 30 8.16 -31.82 -15.11
CA SER A 30 7.91 -30.50 -15.69
C SER A 30 6.57 -29.94 -15.26
N GLN A 31 5.53 -30.77 -15.21
CA GLN A 31 4.20 -30.39 -14.77
C GLN A 31 4.21 -29.99 -13.29
N GLN A 32 4.79 -30.82 -12.41
CA GLN A 32 4.92 -30.51 -10.98
C GLN A 32 5.62 -29.18 -10.72
N ARG A 33 6.68 -28.85 -11.48
CA ARG A 33 7.37 -27.55 -11.38
C ARG A 33 6.50 -26.39 -11.85
N ALA A 34 5.73 -26.60 -12.91
CA ALA A 34 4.80 -25.58 -13.42
C ALA A 34 3.67 -25.31 -12.41
N ASP A 35 3.18 -26.35 -11.75
CA ASP A 35 2.13 -26.25 -10.73
C ASP A 35 2.59 -25.39 -9.53
N VAL A 36 3.79 -25.69 -8.97
CA VAL A 36 4.38 -24.89 -7.88
C VAL A 36 4.57 -23.43 -8.31
N LEU A 37 5.07 -23.19 -9.52
CA LEU A 37 5.26 -21.85 -10.03
C LEU A 37 3.94 -21.09 -10.14
N GLN A 38 2.90 -21.75 -10.67
CA GLN A 38 1.57 -21.18 -10.84
C GLN A 38 0.94 -20.84 -9.49
N GLU A 39 1.07 -21.72 -8.51
CA GLU A 39 0.56 -21.51 -7.15
C GLU A 39 1.20 -20.27 -6.49
N ARG A 40 2.53 -20.12 -6.58
CA ARG A 40 3.24 -18.96 -6.03
C ARG A 40 2.83 -17.65 -6.69
N TYR A 41 2.77 -17.61 -8.02
CA TYR A 41 2.31 -16.41 -8.73
C TYR A 41 0.84 -16.08 -8.43
N HIS A 42 -0.01 -17.10 -8.28
CA HIS A 42 -1.40 -16.90 -7.93
C HIS A 42 -1.53 -16.29 -6.53
N ALA A 43 -0.84 -16.86 -5.53
CA ALA A 43 -0.81 -16.36 -4.17
C ALA A 43 -0.29 -14.91 -4.11
N ALA A 44 0.83 -14.63 -4.78
CA ALA A 44 1.38 -13.28 -4.90
C ALA A 44 0.36 -12.30 -5.50
N ARG A 45 -0.33 -12.70 -6.58
CA ARG A 45 -1.32 -11.85 -7.25
C ARG A 45 -2.54 -11.56 -6.38
N VAL A 46 -3.01 -12.54 -5.62
CA VAL A 46 -4.12 -12.37 -4.67
C VAL A 46 -3.72 -11.38 -3.57
N PHE A 47 -2.54 -11.56 -2.98
CA PHE A 47 -1.98 -10.65 -1.99
C PHE A 47 -1.82 -9.23 -2.55
N LEU A 48 -1.09 -9.06 -3.66
CA LEU A 48 -0.82 -7.75 -4.27
C LEU A 48 -2.12 -7.06 -4.72
N GLY A 49 -3.11 -7.82 -5.20
CA GLY A 49 -4.42 -7.28 -5.57
C GLY A 49 -5.19 -6.72 -4.37
N ARG A 50 -5.15 -7.42 -3.22
CA ARG A 50 -5.73 -6.94 -1.96
C ARG A 50 -4.96 -5.73 -1.43
N PHE A 51 -3.64 -5.85 -1.31
CA PHE A 51 -2.76 -4.79 -0.83
C PHE A 51 -2.97 -3.50 -1.63
N LYS A 52 -2.95 -3.59 -2.97
CA LYS A 52 -3.20 -2.46 -3.86
C LYS A 52 -4.55 -1.80 -3.59
N ARG A 53 -5.62 -2.59 -3.42
CA ARG A 53 -6.96 -2.06 -3.14
C ARG A 53 -6.97 -1.28 -1.83
N GLU A 54 -6.43 -1.87 -0.77
CA GLU A 54 -6.40 -1.27 0.58
C GLU A 54 -5.55 0.00 0.60
N VAL A 55 -4.33 -0.04 0.07
CA VAL A 55 -3.44 1.14 -0.02
C VAL A 55 -4.03 2.24 -0.89
N SER A 56 -4.67 1.92 -2.02
CA SER A 56 -5.23 2.96 -2.91
C SER A 56 -6.37 3.77 -2.29
N MET A 57 -6.95 3.26 -1.20
CA MET A 57 -8.01 3.91 -0.40
C MET A 57 -7.52 4.22 1.02
N ALA A 58 -6.20 4.32 1.22
CA ALA A 58 -5.64 4.85 2.45
C ALA A 58 -6.08 6.31 2.63
N PHE A 59 -6.33 6.69 3.87
CA PHE A 59 -6.76 8.05 4.20
C PHE A 59 -6.25 8.47 5.57
N LEU A 60 -6.16 9.78 5.76
CA LEU A 60 -6.03 10.43 7.06
C LEU A 60 -7.28 11.28 7.28
N SER A 61 -7.76 11.37 8.51
CA SER A 61 -8.96 12.15 8.82
C SER A 61 -8.66 13.26 9.82
N LEU A 62 -8.98 14.49 9.44
CA LEU A 62 -9.12 15.62 10.34
C LEU A 62 -10.53 15.68 10.94
N HIS A 63 -11.35 14.66 10.74
CA HIS A 63 -12.64 14.51 11.41
C HIS A 63 -12.54 13.54 12.59
N GLN A 64 -12.46 14.12 13.79
CA GLN A 64 -12.51 13.38 15.04
C GLN A 64 -13.66 13.91 15.90
N ALA A 65 -14.26 13.02 16.69
CA ALA A 65 -15.21 13.41 17.72
C ALA A 65 -14.52 14.30 18.77
N GLU A 66 -15.28 15.21 19.39
CA GLU A 66 -14.75 16.14 20.41
C GLU A 66 -14.05 15.42 21.59
N ASP A 67 -14.46 14.19 21.88
CA ASP A 67 -13.86 13.33 22.92
C ASP A 67 -12.52 12.66 22.50
N LYS A 68 -11.96 12.98 21.32
CA LYS A 68 -10.67 12.45 20.81
C LYS A 68 -10.55 10.92 20.85
N ARG A 69 -11.65 10.21 20.59
CA ARG A 69 -11.70 8.74 20.73
C ARG A 69 -11.12 7.98 19.55
N THR A 70 -10.66 8.66 18.52
CA THR A 70 -10.28 8.08 17.23
C THR A 70 -9.03 8.77 16.73
N GLU A 71 -8.00 8.00 16.43
CA GLU A 71 -6.74 8.45 15.84
C GLU A 71 -6.57 7.82 14.46
N THR A 72 -6.22 8.61 13.45
CA THR A 72 -5.84 8.08 12.13
C THR A 72 -4.35 8.26 11.91
N LEU A 73 -3.69 7.25 11.38
CA LEU A 73 -2.27 7.20 11.19
C LEU A 73 -1.88 6.54 9.86
N PHE A 74 -0.65 6.83 9.48
CA PHE A 74 0.10 6.15 8.46
C PHE A 74 1.53 5.99 8.99
N ASP A 75 1.85 4.78 9.46
CA ASP A 75 3.17 4.39 9.95
C ASP A 75 3.77 3.43 8.93
N GLY A 76 4.54 4.00 8.00
CA GLY A 76 5.24 3.29 6.94
C GLY A 76 6.71 3.12 7.28
N ALA A 77 7.12 1.92 7.67
CA ALA A 77 8.50 1.50 7.76
C ALA A 77 8.85 0.55 6.61
N ARG A 78 10.15 0.32 6.40
CA ARG A 78 10.64 -0.51 5.29
C ARG A 78 10.02 -1.90 5.23
N ASP A 79 9.77 -2.56 6.35
CA ASP A 79 9.26 -3.95 6.43
C ASP A 79 7.87 -4.05 7.07
N ARG A 80 7.27 -2.92 7.47
CA ARG A 80 6.00 -2.83 8.17
C ARG A 80 5.24 -1.59 7.74
N LEU A 81 3.98 -1.75 7.36
CA LEU A 81 3.12 -0.66 6.95
C LEU A 81 1.79 -0.73 7.70
N THR A 82 1.51 0.25 8.55
CA THR A 82 0.24 0.43 9.27
C THR A 82 -0.48 1.67 8.76
N PHE A 83 -1.75 1.56 8.40
CA PHE A 83 -2.53 2.68 7.88
C PHE A 83 -4.03 2.48 8.03
N ASN A 84 -4.78 3.58 8.01
CA ASN A 84 -6.24 3.56 7.91
C ASN A 84 -6.69 3.50 6.45
N THR A 85 -7.73 2.71 6.17
CA THR A 85 -8.30 2.55 4.82
C THR A 85 -9.81 2.41 4.86
N SER A 86 -10.49 2.95 3.84
CA SER A 86 -11.94 2.79 3.64
C SER A 86 -12.27 1.66 2.66
N ALA A 87 -11.32 0.73 2.45
CA ALA A 87 -11.45 -0.35 1.48
C ALA A 87 -12.34 -1.52 1.93
N TYR A 88 -12.93 -1.43 3.12
CA TYR A 88 -13.68 -2.53 3.71
C TYR A 88 -15.13 -2.54 3.25
N GLU A 89 -15.62 -3.71 2.87
CA GLU A 89 -17.01 -3.92 2.49
C GLU A 89 -17.62 -5.00 3.41
N PRO A 90 -18.51 -4.63 4.34
CA PRO A 90 -19.18 -5.59 5.21
C PRO A 90 -20.07 -6.54 4.39
N ILE A 91 -19.76 -7.83 4.41
CA ILE A 91 -20.51 -8.86 3.65
C ILE A 91 -21.75 -9.34 4.43
N ARG A 92 -21.77 -9.15 5.76
CA ARG A 92 -22.89 -9.58 6.61
C ARG A 92 -23.91 -8.46 6.75
N ARG A 93 -25.19 -8.79 6.59
CA ARG A 93 -26.29 -7.88 6.93
C ARG A 93 -26.25 -7.56 8.44
N ASP A 94 -26.45 -6.30 8.79
CA ASP A 94 -26.48 -5.79 10.18
C ASP A 94 -25.21 -6.08 10.99
N ALA A 95 -24.04 -6.10 10.33
CA ALA A 95 -22.76 -6.37 10.99
C ALA A 95 -22.34 -5.29 12.01
N HIS A 96 -22.93 -4.08 11.95
CA HIS A 96 -22.50 -2.90 12.72
C HIS A 96 -20.99 -2.63 12.58
N GLU A 97 -20.45 -2.95 11.41
CA GLU A 97 -19.05 -2.72 11.03
C GLU A 97 -19.01 -1.45 10.15
N SER A 98 -18.03 -0.58 10.39
CA SER A 98 -17.73 0.55 9.49
C SER A 98 -16.97 0.05 8.27
N ASP A 99 -17.07 0.79 7.17
CA ASP A 99 -16.21 0.67 5.98
C ASP A 99 -14.77 1.15 6.21
N GLU A 100 -14.51 1.83 7.33
CA GLU A 100 -13.20 2.25 7.78
C GLU A 100 -12.56 1.22 8.72
N LEU A 101 -11.28 0.94 8.51
CA LEU A 101 -10.50 0.10 9.42
C LEU A 101 -9.02 0.47 9.41
N GLU A 102 -8.28 0.00 10.41
CA GLU A 102 -6.82 0.04 10.45
C GLU A 102 -6.26 -1.32 9.98
N VAL A 103 -5.28 -1.29 9.08
CA VAL A 103 -4.54 -2.46 8.60
C VAL A 103 -3.07 -2.30 8.90
N GLU A 104 -2.42 -3.40 9.30
CA GLU A 104 -0.97 -3.54 9.29
C GLU A 104 -0.57 -4.68 8.37
N TYR A 105 0.47 -4.47 7.56
CA TYR A 105 1.20 -5.52 6.85
C TYR A 105 2.61 -5.59 7.38
N ARG A 106 3.09 -6.79 7.73
CA ARG A 106 4.48 -7.01 8.16
C ARG A 106 4.96 -8.40 7.78
N LEU A 107 6.28 -8.54 7.68
CA LEU A 107 6.91 -9.85 7.62
C LEU A 107 6.95 -10.45 9.04
N ASP A 108 6.43 -11.67 9.19
CA ASP A 108 6.49 -12.45 10.42
C ASP A 108 6.59 -13.94 10.09
N ARG A 109 6.24 -14.81 11.04
CA ARG A 109 6.15 -16.25 10.88
C ARG A 109 4.72 -16.72 10.98
N ASP A 110 4.40 -17.77 10.23
CA ASP A 110 3.14 -18.49 10.37
C ASP A 110 3.15 -19.45 11.58
N GLU A 111 2.05 -20.20 11.74
CA GLU A 111 1.90 -21.17 12.84
C GLU A 111 2.97 -22.28 12.83
N GLU A 112 3.57 -22.56 11.67
CA GLU A 112 4.63 -23.55 11.48
C GLU A 112 6.03 -22.94 11.61
N GLY A 113 6.13 -21.64 11.89
CA GLY A 113 7.38 -20.91 12.03
C GLY A 113 8.03 -20.51 10.71
N GLN A 114 7.34 -20.69 9.57
CA GLN A 114 7.83 -20.32 8.24
C GLN A 114 7.59 -18.84 7.98
N PRO A 115 8.48 -18.15 7.24
CA PRO A 115 8.35 -16.73 7.00
C PRO A 115 7.16 -16.43 6.09
N ALA A 116 6.33 -15.49 6.51
CA ALA A 116 5.05 -15.18 5.89
C ALA A 116 4.68 -13.70 6.10
N VAL A 117 3.90 -13.13 5.19
CA VAL A 117 3.28 -11.82 5.41
C VAL A 117 2.06 -12.01 6.30
N VAL A 118 2.07 -11.33 7.44
CA VAL A 118 0.94 -11.23 8.36
C VAL A 118 0.22 -9.91 8.12
N ARG A 119 -1.10 -9.99 8.08
CA ARG A 119 -2.00 -8.83 8.00
C ARG A 119 -2.77 -8.71 9.30
N ARG A 120 -2.67 -7.57 9.99
CA ARG A 120 -3.49 -7.22 11.14
C ARG A 120 -4.66 -6.37 10.70
N VAL A 121 -5.84 -6.63 11.23
CA VAL A 121 -7.05 -5.87 10.94
C VAL A 121 -7.72 -5.44 12.22
N LYS A 122 -7.96 -4.14 12.35
CA LYS A 122 -8.73 -3.57 13.45
C LYS A 122 -9.95 -2.85 12.87
N LEU A 123 -11.12 -3.45 13.09
CA LEU A 123 -12.41 -3.00 12.53
C LEU A 123 -12.95 -1.72 13.16
N HIS A 124 -12.37 -1.25 14.26
CA HIS A 124 -12.80 -0.04 14.95
C HIS A 124 -11.60 0.83 15.23
N ILE A 125 -11.57 2.02 14.63
CA ILE A 125 -10.51 3.01 14.84
C ILE A 125 -10.75 3.65 16.21
N ASP A 126 -9.75 3.57 17.08
CA ASP A 126 -9.79 4.11 18.44
C ASP A 126 -8.55 4.98 18.72
N GLU A 127 -8.36 5.42 19.97
CA GLU A 127 -7.23 6.22 20.45
C GLU A 127 -5.89 5.47 20.57
N ARG A 128 -5.85 4.17 20.24
CA ARG A 128 -4.67 3.31 20.35
C ARG A 128 -4.26 2.83 18.97
N GLY A 129 -3.80 3.78 18.15
CA GLY A 129 -3.22 3.49 16.85
C GLY A 129 -2.18 2.36 16.92
N GLY A 130 -2.21 1.46 15.94
CA GLY A 130 -1.21 0.41 15.81
C GLY A 130 -1.33 -0.74 16.80
N LYS A 131 -2.42 -0.82 17.58
CA LYS A 131 -2.61 -1.84 18.64
C LYS A 131 -3.96 -2.53 18.54
N GLY A 132 -3.96 -3.82 18.90
CA GLY A 132 -5.15 -4.67 18.88
C GLY A 132 -5.44 -5.20 17.48
N GLY A 133 -6.71 -5.53 17.21
CA GLY A 133 -7.09 -6.15 15.95
C GLY A 133 -6.78 -7.66 15.89
N ARG A 134 -7.14 -8.25 14.76
CA ARG A 134 -6.96 -9.67 14.46
C ARG A 134 -5.90 -9.85 13.39
N GLU A 135 -4.97 -10.75 13.63
CA GLU A 135 -3.94 -11.14 12.67
C GLU A 135 -4.41 -12.31 11.81
N GLU A 136 -4.03 -12.28 10.53
CA GLU A 136 -4.19 -13.37 9.58
C GLU A 136 -2.93 -13.49 8.71
N VAL A 137 -2.52 -14.72 8.40
CA VAL A 137 -1.45 -14.97 7.42
C VAL A 137 -2.05 -14.79 6.02
N VAL A 138 -1.51 -13.86 5.23
CA VAL A 138 -2.02 -13.55 3.88
C VAL A 138 -1.15 -14.10 2.76
N LEU A 139 0.13 -14.38 3.03
CA LEU A 139 1.04 -14.94 2.03
C LEU A 139 2.19 -15.69 2.70
N GLN A 140 2.35 -16.97 2.38
CA GLN A 140 3.43 -17.83 2.92
C GLN A 140 4.62 -17.93 1.98
N GLY A 141 5.78 -18.29 2.53
CA GLY A 141 7.03 -18.48 1.78
C GLY A 141 7.59 -17.15 1.30
N VAL A 142 7.51 -16.12 2.15
CA VAL A 142 7.98 -14.77 1.84
C VAL A 142 9.35 -14.59 2.45
N LYS A 143 10.37 -14.42 1.61
CA LYS A 143 11.73 -14.17 2.07
C LYS A 143 11.95 -12.71 2.43
N GLU A 144 11.37 -11.82 1.64
CA GLU A 144 11.59 -10.37 1.74
C GLU A 144 10.28 -9.63 1.41
N LEU A 145 9.96 -8.64 2.23
CA LEU A 145 8.90 -7.67 2.03
C LEU A 145 9.48 -6.29 2.31
N GLU A 146 9.52 -5.43 1.29
CA GLU A 146 10.03 -4.07 1.42
C GLU A 146 9.03 -3.05 0.84
N PHE A 147 8.90 -1.94 1.54
CA PHE A 147 8.11 -0.78 1.14
C PHE A 147 9.01 0.44 0.94
N GLU A 148 8.70 1.21 -0.09
CA GLU A 148 9.28 2.53 -0.32
C GLU A 148 8.14 3.52 -0.64
N TYR A 149 8.31 4.76 -0.22
CA TYR A 149 7.30 5.81 -0.25
C TYR A 149 7.79 6.94 -1.15
N TYR A 150 6.97 7.37 -2.11
CA TYR A 150 7.37 8.42 -3.04
C TYR A 150 6.95 9.79 -2.52
N ASN A 151 7.95 10.67 -2.34
CA ASN A 151 7.76 12.07 -2.00
C ASN A 151 7.65 12.91 -3.30
N GLU A 152 6.50 13.55 -3.54
CA GLU A 152 6.32 14.39 -4.73
C GLU A 152 7.12 15.69 -4.66
N GLU A 153 7.29 16.27 -3.48
CA GLU A 153 8.02 17.52 -3.27
C GLU A 153 9.53 17.30 -3.43
N GLY A 154 10.04 16.26 -2.76
CA GLY A 154 11.44 15.86 -2.85
C GLY A 154 11.81 15.19 -4.17
N GLN A 155 10.82 14.69 -4.91
CA GLN A 155 10.98 13.84 -6.11
C GLN A 155 11.86 12.60 -5.87
N ASP A 156 11.78 12.03 -4.68
CA ASP A 156 12.62 10.92 -4.25
C ASP A 156 11.82 9.82 -3.55
N TRP A 157 12.44 8.65 -3.43
CA TRP A 157 11.93 7.52 -2.66
C TRP A 157 12.49 7.52 -1.26
N GLU A 158 11.61 7.49 -0.28
CA GLU A 158 11.94 7.40 1.14
C GLU A 158 11.63 5.98 1.66
N SER A 159 12.46 5.50 2.58
CA SER A 159 12.29 4.17 3.19
C SER A 159 11.31 4.15 4.36
N GLU A 160 10.94 5.34 4.85
CA GLU A 160 10.08 5.55 6.01
C GLU A 160 9.16 6.73 5.73
N TRP A 161 7.92 6.65 6.20
CA TRP A 161 6.93 7.72 6.12
C TRP A 161 6.00 7.61 7.32
N GLU A 162 6.03 8.59 8.21
CA GLU A 162 5.23 8.58 9.44
C GLU A 162 4.35 9.82 9.52
N VAL A 163 3.04 9.60 9.60
CA VAL A 163 2.05 10.65 9.81
C VAL A 163 0.99 10.17 10.78
N THR A 164 0.76 10.96 11.82
CA THR A 164 -0.24 10.67 12.84
C THR A 164 -1.12 11.89 13.09
N ILE A 165 -2.43 11.68 13.14
CA ILE A 165 -3.43 12.70 13.48
C ILE A 165 -4.02 12.36 14.85
N ASP A 166 -3.41 12.92 15.88
CA ASP A 166 -3.79 12.80 17.29
C ASP A 166 -4.67 13.97 17.77
N ASP A 167 -4.44 15.17 17.24
CA ASP A 167 -5.28 16.36 17.44
C ASP A 167 -5.80 16.92 16.12
N ALA A 168 -6.91 16.37 15.64
CA ALA A 168 -7.54 16.85 14.42
C ALA A 168 -8.12 18.27 14.56
N VAL A 169 -8.49 18.72 15.77
CA VAL A 169 -9.11 20.03 15.98
C VAL A 169 -8.08 21.13 15.77
N GLU A 170 -6.92 21.01 16.41
CA GLU A 170 -5.82 21.98 16.25
C GLU A 170 -5.38 22.07 14.79
N LYS A 171 -5.15 20.92 14.14
CA LYS A 171 -4.75 20.86 12.73
C LYS A 171 -5.80 21.49 11.81
N ARG A 172 -7.09 21.26 12.08
CA ARG A 172 -8.19 21.86 11.31
C ARG A 172 -8.28 23.38 11.50
N GLU A 173 -8.10 23.90 12.70
CA GLU A 173 -8.12 25.34 12.96
C GLU A 173 -6.95 26.07 12.28
N MET A 174 -5.77 25.45 12.29
CA MET A 174 -4.60 25.94 11.57
C MET A 174 -4.86 26.03 10.07
N LEU A 175 -5.35 24.95 9.46
CA LEU A 175 -5.65 24.91 8.03
C LEU A 175 -6.81 25.86 7.66
N LYS A 176 -7.83 26.03 8.52
CA LYS A 176 -8.89 27.04 8.31
C LYS A 176 -8.32 28.46 8.28
N THR A 177 -7.38 28.77 9.16
CA THR A 177 -6.74 30.10 9.22
C THR A 177 -5.95 30.39 7.95
N ILE A 178 -5.19 29.39 7.48
CA ILE A 178 -4.45 29.45 6.22
C ILE A 178 -5.42 29.66 5.05
N LYS A 179 -6.51 28.90 4.99
CA LYS A 179 -7.53 29.04 3.94
C LYS A 179 -8.21 30.41 3.96
N LEU A 180 -8.58 30.92 5.13
CA LEU A 180 -9.16 32.26 5.27
C LEU A 180 -8.18 33.36 4.83
N ALA A 181 -6.89 33.20 5.14
CA ALA A 181 -5.85 34.13 4.69
C ALA A 181 -5.74 34.14 3.16
N ARG A 182 -5.79 32.96 2.52
CA ARG A 182 -5.80 32.80 1.06
C ARG A 182 -7.06 33.40 0.41
N ASP A 183 -8.23 33.10 0.96
CA ASP A 183 -9.51 33.64 0.46
C ASP A 183 -9.53 35.18 0.57
N ALA A 184 -8.96 35.75 1.64
CA ALA A 184 -8.80 37.19 1.82
C ALA A 184 -7.80 37.80 0.82
N ALA A 185 -6.68 37.13 0.54
CA ALA A 185 -5.71 37.56 -0.47
C ALA A 185 -6.32 37.53 -1.89
N GLU A 186 -7.09 36.49 -2.23
CA GLU A 186 -7.80 36.40 -3.49
C GLU A 186 -8.88 37.49 -3.62
N ALA A 187 -9.63 37.76 -2.56
CA ALA A 187 -10.61 38.85 -2.53
C ALA A 187 -9.94 40.21 -2.83
N LEU A 188 -8.79 40.50 -2.22
CA LEU A 188 -7.99 41.71 -2.47
C LEU A 188 -7.50 41.81 -3.92
N ARG A 189 -7.22 40.67 -4.57
CA ARG A 189 -6.82 40.60 -5.99
C ARG A 189 -7.99 40.88 -6.94
N THR A 190 -9.20 40.44 -6.59
CA THR A 190 -10.41 40.64 -7.39
C THR A 190 -11.11 41.98 -7.15
N ASP A 191 -10.71 42.73 -6.12
CA ASP A 191 -11.24 44.06 -5.82
C ASP A 191 -10.79 45.08 -6.86
N ASP A 192 -11.65 45.31 -7.86
CA ASP A 192 -11.44 46.27 -8.95
C ASP A 192 -11.89 47.70 -8.58
N THR A 193 -12.40 47.89 -7.36
CA THR A 193 -12.96 49.16 -6.86
C THR A 193 -11.88 50.04 -6.21
N GLY A 194 -10.97 50.60 -7.01
CA GLY A 194 -9.95 51.52 -6.51
C GLY A 194 -9.14 52.23 -7.60
N GLY A 195 -8.56 53.39 -7.25
CA GLY A 195 -7.61 54.08 -8.13
C GLY A 195 -6.35 53.23 -8.40
N ILE A 196 -5.61 53.53 -9.47
CA ILE A 196 -4.44 52.74 -9.92
C ILE A 196 -3.42 52.47 -8.79
N GLY A 197 -3.18 53.45 -7.91
CA GLY A 197 -2.30 53.27 -6.75
C GLY A 197 -2.83 52.29 -5.69
N GLN A 198 -4.15 52.26 -5.47
CA GLN A 198 -4.81 51.30 -4.58
C GLN A 198 -4.71 49.87 -5.13
N ARG A 199 -4.88 49.72 -6.45
CA ARG A 199 -4.77 48.43 -7.15
C ARG A 199 -3.37 47.83 -7.06
N ILE A 200 -2.34 48.64 -7.28
CA ILE A 200 -0.94 48.21 -7.13
C ILE A 200 -0.64 47.85 -5.66
N GLY A 201 -1.12 48.65 -4.71
CA GLY A 201 -0.98 48.36 -3.27
C GLY A 201 -1.64 47.05 -2.86
N ASN A 202 -2.88 46.81 -3.31
CA ASN A 202 -3.62 45.57 -3.04
C ASN A 202 -2.93 44.35 -3.66
N GLN A 203 -2.41 44.48 -4.89
CA GLN A 203 -1.69 43.39 -5.55
C GLN A 203 -0.38 43.02 -4.84
N VAL A 204 0.41 44.02 -4.44
CA VAL A 204 1.66 43.79 -3.68
C VAL A 204 1.38 43.21 -2.29
N ALA A 205 0.31 43.67 -1.63
CA ALA A 205 -0.11 43.10 -0.35
C ALA A 205 -0.57 41.65 -0.50
N ALA A 206 -1.40 41.34 -1.51
CA ALA A 206 -1.86 39.98 -1.79
C ALA A 206 -0.69 39.03 -2.06
N GLU A 207 0.28 39.42 -2.90
CA GLU A 207 1.48 38.61 -3.17
C GLU A 207 2.34 38.35 -1.92
N ALA A 208 2.39 39.29 -0.97
CA ALA A 208 3.09 39.11 0.30
C ALA A 208 2.35 38.16 1.25
N TYR A 209 1.02 38.26 1.33
CA TYR A 209 0.19 37.33 2.09
C TYR A 209 0.24 35.92 1.52
N ASP A 210 0.18 35.77 0.19
CA ASP A 210 0.26 34.47 -0.48
C ASP A 210 1.57 33.77 -0.17
N LYS A 211 2.72 34.46 -0.26
CA LYS A 211 4.02 33.82 0.06
C LYS A 211 4.13 33.35 1.51
N VAL A 212 3.53 34.07 2.45
CA VAL A 212 3.55 33.70 3.87
C VAL A 212 2.56 32.57 4.14
N ALA A 213 1.38 32.63 3.52
CA ALA A 213 0.36 31.59 3.61
C ALA A 213 0.83 30.29 2.97
N GLU A 214 1.36 30.33 1.75
CA GLU A 214 1.87 29.18 0.99
C GLU A 214 3.00 28.48 1.74
N LYS A 215 3.95 29.23 2.31
CA LYS A 215 5.01 28.65 3.13
C LYS A 215 4.47 27.99 4.41
N SER A 216 3.51 28.62 5.08
CA SER A 216 2.91 28.07 6.30
C SER A 216 2.02 26.85 6.00
N GLU A 217 1.34 26.86 4.85
CA GLU A 217 0.55 25.74 4.35
C GLU A 217 1.46 24.56 4.02
N GLN A 218 2.55 24.80 3.30
CA GLN A 218 3.52 23.78 2.95
C GLN A 218 4.11 23.09 4.18
N ASP A 219 4.59 23.86 5.17
CA ASP A 219 5.17 23.31 6.41
C ASP A 219 4.16 22.44 7.20
N VAL A 220 2.87 22.74 7.09
CA VAL A 220 1.80 21.98 7.76
C VAL A 220 1.41 20.75 6.93
N MET A 221 1.26 20.92 5.62
CA MET A 221 0.89 19.86 4.69
C MET A 221 1.96 18.77 4.60
N GLU A 222 3.25 19.12 4.60
CA GLU A 222 4.36 18.15 4.62
C GLU A 222 4.26 17.17 5.82
N ARG A 223 3.65 17.61 6.93
CA ARG A 223 3.51 16.79 8.15
C ARG A 223 2.22 15.98 8.23
N ILE A 224 1.29 16.18 7.30
CA ILE A 224 -0.06 15.59 7.36
C ILE A 224 -0.51 14.95 6.04
N THR A 225 0.36 14.88 5.03
CA THR A 225 0.07 14.26 3.74
C THR A 225 0.56 12.82 3.67
N LEU A 226 -0.17 12.02 2.91
CA LEU A 226 0.23 10.66 2.56
C LEU A 226 1.18 10.69 1.36
N PRO A 227 2.04 9.66 1.20
CA PRO A 227 2.90 9.54 0.03
C PRO A 227 2.04 9.32 -1.21
N SER A 228 2.41 9.88 -2.36
CA SER A 228 1.55 9.72 -3.55
C SER A 228 1.63 8.32 -4.16
N ARG A 229 2.74 7.63 -3.96
CA ARG A 229 2.95 6.25 -4.42
C ARG A 229 3.68 5.43 -3.37
N ILE A 230 3.33 4.15 -3.31
CA ILE A 230 4.07 3.14 -2.54
C ILE A 230 4.57 2.09 -3.51
N ARG A 231 5.87 1.82 -3.47
CA ARG A 231 6.47 0.66 -4.11
C ARG A 231 6.50 -0.47 -3.08
N VAL A 232 6.04 -1.64 -3.49
CA VAL A 232 6.19 -2.87 -2.71
C VAL A 232 7.06 -3.85 -3.49
N LYS A 233 8.13 -4.30 -2.86
CA LYS A 233 9.00 -5.37 -3.33
C LYS A 233 8.75 -6.61 -2.47
N LEU A 234 8.52 -7.72 -3.13
CA LEU A 234 8.16 -9.00 -2.53
C LEU A 234 9.04 -10.09 -3.13
N VAL A 235 9.78 -10.84 -2.31
CA VAL A 235 10.53 -12.00 -2.78
C VAL A 235 9.92 -13.24 -2.17
N LEU A 236 9.36 -14.11 -3.02
CA LEU A 236 8.90 -15.43 -2.60
C LEU A 236 10.02 -16.45 -2.74
N GLU A 237 10.08 -17.41 -1.81
CA GLU A 237 11.03 -18.52 -1.83
C GLU A 237 10.27 -19.85 -1.83
N ASP A 238 10.70 -20.79 -2.68
CA ASP A 238 10.18 -22.15 -2.67
C ASP A 238 11.01 -23.09 -1.77
N GLU A 239 10.53 -24.33 -1.59
CA GLU A 239 11.20 -25.36 -0.80
C GLU A 239 12.60 -25.73 -1.34
N THR A 240 12.90 -25.38 -2.59
CA THR A 240 14.20 -25.61 -3.22
C THR A 240 15.16 -24.43 -3.02
N GLY A 241 14.72 -23.36 -2.35
CA GLY A 241 15.46 -22.12 -2.15
C GLY A 241 15.48 -21.21 -3.38
N ARG A 242 14.57 -21.43 -4.34
CA ARG A 242 14.47 -20.59 -5.53
C ARG A 242 13.63 -19.36 -5.23
N GLU A 243 14.18 -18.21 -5.60
CA GLU A 243 13.54 -16.91 -5.40
C GLU A 243 12.71 -16.47 -6.60
N TYR A 244 11.59 -15.81 -6.29
CA TYR A 244 10.67 -15.20 -7.23
C TYR A 244 10.42 -13.76 -6.80
N PRO A 245 11.24 -12.79 -7.28
CA PRO A 245 11.03 -11.38 -6.99
C PRO A 245 9.83 -10.84 -7.78
N LEU A 246 8.98 -10.09 -7.09
CA LEU A 246 7.88 -9.32 -7.64
C LEU A 246 7.99 -7.88 -7.11
N GLU A 247 7.70 -6.92 -7.98
CA GLU A 247 7.65 -5.51 -7.62
C GLU A 247 6.38 -4.91 -8.21
N THR A 248 5.71 -4.06 -7.44
CA THR A 248 4.60 -3.25 -7.96
C THR A 248 4.56 -1.90 -7.28
N GLN A 249 4.00 -0.92 -7.98
CA GLN A 249 3.69 0.39 -7.43
C GLN A 249 2.18 0.57 -7.32
N VAL A 250 1.77 1.17 -6.21
CA VAL A 250 0.40 1.55 -5.92
C VAL A 250 0.36 3.07 -5.78
N GLU A 251 -0.57 3.70 -6.47
CA GLU A 251 -0.85 5.13 -6.34
C GLU A 251 -1.96 5.33 -5.30
N LEU A 252 -1.75 6.29 -4.40
CA LEU A 252 -2.75 6.69 -3.42
C LEU A 252 -3.67 7.71 -4.08
N ARG A 253 -4.98 7.49 -3.99
CA ARG A 253 -5.96 8.37 -4.63
C ARG A 253 -6.20 9.66 -3.85
N VAL A 254 -5.96 9.61 -2.54
CA VAL A 254 -6.15 10.71 -1.60
C VAL A 254 -4.85 10.85 -0.84
N THR A 255 -4.15 11.95 -1.08
CA THR A 255 -2.91 12.30 -0.37
C THR A 255 -3.16 13.29 0.76
N ASP A 256 -4.13 14.18 0.56
CA ASP A 256 -4.52 15.18 1.55
C ASP A 256 -5.48 14.58 2.58
N PRO A 257 -5.41 15.03 3.84
CA PRO A 257 -6.31 14.52 4.85
C PRO A 257 -7.75 15.00 4.63
N LEU A 258 -8.70 14.14 4.99
CA LEU A 258 -10.14 14.39 4.86
C LEU A 258 -10.60 15.41 5.91
N TRP A 259 -11.41 16.37 5.49
CA TRP A 259 -11.85 17.49 6.33
C TRP A 259 -13.16 17.26 7.08
N TYR A 260 -14.00 16.34 6.58
CA TYR A 260 -15.40 16.19 6.96
C TYR A 260 -15.72 14.81 7.47
#